data_AF-A0A2E0ZZF5-F1
#
_entry.id   AF-A0A2E0ZZF5-F1
#
_cell.length_a   1.000
_cell.length_b   1.000
_cell.length_c   1.000
_cell.angle_alpha   90.00
_cell.angle_beta   90.00
_cell.angle_gamma   90.00
#
_symmetry.space_group_name_H-M   'P 1'
#
loop_
_entity.id
_entity.type
_entity.pdbx_description
1 polymer ?
#
loop_
_entity_poly.entity_id
_entity_poly.type
_entity_poly.pdbx_seq_one_letter_code
_entity_poly.pdbx_strand_id
1 'polypeptide(L)' 'IVTTDLRLNEPRYASLPNIMKAKNKPIDHVTPADLGVAINSGLKTLSIAPPAQRTAGIKVKSVAELVDKLRTEAKII' A
#
# COMPACT_ATOMS: atom_id res chain seq x y z
N ILE A 1 -4.60 -13.38 17.75
CA ILE A 1 -4.68 -12.75 16.41
C ILE A 1 -3.34 -12.06 16.17
N VAL A 2 -2.69 -12.28 15.03
CA VAL A 2 -1.40 -11.67 14.68
C VAL A 2 -1.55 -10.98 13.33
N THR A 3 -1.15 -9.71 13.25
CA THR A 3 -1.02 -8.96 12.00
C THR A 3 0.47 -8.75 11.73
N THR A 4 0.91 -9.00 10.51
CA THR A 4 2.33 -8.94 10.13
C THR A 4 2.66 -7.66 9.40
N ASP A 5 3.72 -6.98 9.81
CA ASP A 5 4.29 -5.82 9.13
C ASP A 5 5.25 -6.24 7.98
N LEU A 6 5.49 -5.33 7.03
CA LEU A 6 6.37 -5.56 5.87
C LEU A 6 7.82 -5.89 6.27
N ARG A 7 8.30 -5.44 7.43
CA ARG A 7 9.68 -5.67 7.88
C ARG A 7 9.91 -7.08 8.44
N LEU A 8 8.86 -7.90 8.49
CA LEU A 8 8.96 -9.24 9.09
C LEU A 8 9.80 -10.19 8.24
N ASN A 9 9.65 -10.16 6.92
CA ASN A 9 10.36 -11.07 6.02
C ASN A 9 10.41 -10.56 4.57
N GLU A 10 11.19 -11.24 3.74
CA GLU A 10 11.14 -11.12 2.29
C GLU A 10 10.34 -12.30 1.71
N PRO A 11 9.17 -12.07 1.08
CA PRO A 11 8.36 -13.15 0.53
C PRO A 11 9.10 -13.89 -0.59
N ARG A 12 9.19 -15.22 -0.46
CA ARG A 12 9.81 -16.07 -1.49
C ARG A 12 8.94 -16.16 -2.75
N TYR A 13 9.58 -16.31 -3.90
CA TYR A 13 8.88 -16.70 -5.13
C TYR A 13 8.33 -18.13 -5.05
N ALA A 14 7.12 -18.33 -5.57
CA ALA A 14 6.55 -19.66 -5.69
C ALA A 14 7.19 -20.41 -6.87
N SER A 15 7.72 -21.61 -6.62
CA SER A 15 8.27 -22.44 -7.69
C SER A 15 7.16 -23.01 -8.59
N LEU A 16 7.48 -23.25 -9.86
CA LEU A 16 6.54 -23.83 -10.82
C LEU A 16 5.89 -25.15 -10.33
N PRO A 17 6.63 -26.11 -9.72
CA PRO A 17 6.01 -27.31 -9.16
C PRO A 17 5.00 -27.01 -8.05
N ASN A 18 5.25 -25.99 -7.24
CA ASN A 18 4.34 -25.59 -6.16
C ASN A 18 3.10 -24.88 -6.69
N ILE A 19 3.22 -24.10 -7.77
CA ILE A 19 2.08 -23.47 -8.44
C ILE A 19 1.14 -24.54 -9.02
N MET A 20 1.70 -25.56 -9.70
CA MET A 20 0.91 -26.67 -10.25
C MET A 20 0.19 -27.46 -9.15
N LYS A 21 0.87 -27.77 -8.04
CA LYS A 21 0.25 -28.42 -6.87
C LYS A 21 -0.85 -27.56 -6.26
N ALA A 22 -0.64 -26.25 -6.12
CA ALA A 22 -1.62 -25.35 -5.54
C ALA A 22 -2.91 -25.26 -6.36
N LYS A 23 -2.81 -25.27 -7.70
CA LYS A 23 -3.99 -25.27 -8.59
C LYS A 23 -4.89 -26.49 -8.39
N ASN A 24 -4.31 -27.64 -8.05
CA ASN A 24 -5.06 -28.87 -7.83
C ASN A 24 -5.62 -29.01 -6.41
N LYS A 25 -5.28 -28.12 -5.49
CA LYS A 25 -5.85 -28.15 -4.14
C LYS A 25 -7.29 -27.63 -4.20
N PRO A 26 -8.26 -28.33 -3.61
CA PRO A 26 -9.62 -27.83 -3.52
C PRO A 26 -9.64 -26.54 -2.70
N ILE A 27 -10.43 -25.56 -3.17
CA ILE A 27 -10.74 -24.33 -2.45
C ILE A 27 -12.24 -24.38 -2.17
N ASP A 28 -12.58 -24.47 -0.89
CA ASP A 28 -13.97 -24.49 -0.47
C ASP A 28 -14.57 -23.09 -0.62
N HIS A 29 -15.70 -23.00 -1.31
CA HIS A 29 -16.46 -21.78 -1.45
C HIS A 29 -17.62 -21.80 -0.46
N VAL A 30 -17.55 -20.94 0.55
CA VAL A 30 -18.61 -20.73 1.53
C VAL A 30 -19.13 -19.31 1.43
N THR A 31 -20.43 -19.13 1.55
CA THR A 31 -21.06 -17.82 1.65
C THR A 31 -21.14 -17.39 3.11
N PRO A 32 -21.20 -16.07 3.40
CA PRO A 32 -21.43 -15.61 4.77
C PRO A 32 -22.76 -16.11 5.37
N ALA A 33 -23.76 -16.40 4.53
CA ALA A 33 -25.03 -17.00 4.95
C ALA A 33 -24.85 -18.43 5.50
N ASP A 34 -23.97 -19.24 4.89
CA ASP A 34 -23.64 -20.58 5.36
C ASP A 34 -23.00 -20.58 6.77
N LEU A 35 -22.44 -19.43 7.16
CA LEU A 35 -21.82 -19.19 8.47
C LEU A 35 -22.74 -18.42 9.44
N GLY A 36 -23.97 -18.08 9.03
CA GLY A 36 -24.92 -17.32 9.85
C GLY A 36 -24.51 -15.86 10.07
N VAL A 37 -23.68 -15.28 9.19
CA VAL A 37 -23.15 -13.92 9.32
C VAL A 37 -23.85 -12.97 8.35
N ALA A 38 -24.43 -11.89 8.88
CA ALA A 38 -24.99 -10.81 8.08
C ALA A 38 -23.92 -9.80 7.66
N ILE A 39 -23.85 -9.48 6.37
CA ILE A 39 -22.92 -8.48 5.82
C ILE A 39 -23.60 -7.11 5.84
N ASN A 40 -23.43 -6.37 6.93
CA ASN A 40 -23.91 -4.99 7.05
C ASN A 40 -22.72 -4.04 7.25
N SER A 41 -22.69 -2.93 6.53
CA SER A 41 -21.73 -1.84 6.74
C SER A 41 -22.41 -0.67 7.43
N GLY A 42 -21.87 -0.22 8.57
CA GLY A 42 -22.29 1.03 9.20
C GLY A 42 -21.75 2.29 8.50
N LEU A 43 -20.93 2.12 7.46
CA LEU A 43 -20.25 3.20 6.74
C LEU A 43 -20.79 3.31 5.33
N LYS A 44 -20.99 4.56 4.89
CA LYS A 44 -21.34 4.92 3.51
C LYS A 44 -20.25 5.80 2.93
N THR A 45 -19.60 5.33 1.86
CA THR A 45 -18.64 6.14 1.11
C THR A 45 -19.38 7.26 0.38
N LEU A 46 -19.09 8.51 0.73
CA LEU A 46 -19.76 9.69 0.16
C LEU A 46 -19.10 10.20 -1.12
N SER A 47 -17.77 10.22 -1.15
CA SER A 47 -17.00 10.74 -2.27
C SER A 47 -15.58 10.19 -2.26
N ILE A 48 -14.96 10.13 -3.43
CA ILE A 48 -13.54 9.80 -3.62
C ILE A 48 -12.94 10.89 -4.49
N ALA A 49 -11.82 11.46 -4.07
CA ALA A 49 -11.09 12.46 -4.84
C ALA A 49 -9.59 12.13 -4.81
N PRO A 50 -8.85 12.41 -5.89
CA PRO A 50 -7.41 12.29 -5.88
C PRO A 50 -6.80 13.30 -4.88
N PRO A 51 -5.62 12.99 -4.30
CA PRO A 51 -4.92 13.95 -3.45
C PRO A 51 -4.47 15.18 -4.26
N ALA A 52 -4.19 16.28 -3.56
CA ALA A 52 -3.66 17.48 -4.19
C ALA A 52 -2.37 17.18 -4.97
N GLN A 53 -2.28 17.66 -6.21
CA GLN A 53 -1.06 17.51 -7.00
C GLN A 53 0.08 18.29 -6.36
N ARG A 54 1.25 17.65 -6.26
CA ARG A 54 2.47 18.32 -5.79
C ARG A 54 2.87 19.41 -6.79
N THR A 55 3.25 20.58 -6.28
CA THR A 55 3.82 21.65 -7.11
C THR A 55 5.15 21.22 -7.73
N ALA A 56 5.45 21.76 -8.91
CA ALA A 56 6.71 21.47 -9.59
C ALA A 56 7.90 21.89 -8.71
N GLY A 57 8.88 21.00 -8.57
CA GLY A 57 10.14 21.31 -7.89
C GLY A 57 11.11 22.07 -8.80
N ILE A 58 12.17 22.60 -8.19
CA ILE A 58 13.25 23.32 -8.89
C ILE A 58 14.50 22.45 -8.91
N LYS A 59 15.17 22.34 -10.06
CA LYS A 59 16.51 21.73 -10.16
C LYS A 59 17.56 22.78 -9.89
N VAL A 60 18.45 22.53 -8.93
CA VAL A 60 19.59 23.39 -8.60
C VAL A 60 20.87 22.88 -9.25
N LYS A 61 21.84 23.77 -9.49
CA LYS A 61 23.09 23.44 -10.19
C LYS A 61 24.22 23.05 -9.24
N SER A 62 24.11 23.34 -7.94
CA SER A 62 25.15 23.08 -6.95
C SER A 62 24.60 22.77 -5.56
N VAL A 63 25.47 22.21 -4.72
CA VAL A 63 25.15 21.94 -3.31
C VAL A 63 24.95 23.23 -2.51
N ALA A 64 25.73 24.28 -2.80
CA ALA A 64 25.58 25.57 -2.12
C ALA A 64 24.19 26.18 -2.39
N GLU A 65 23.75 26.15 -3.66
CA GLU A 65 22.41 26.62 -4.05
C GLU A 65 21.30 25.81 -3.38
N LEU A 66 21.49 24.50 -3.19
CA LEU A 66 20.55 23.67 -2.45
C LEU A 66 20.42 24.12 -0.99
N VAL A 67 21.55 24.29 -0.30
CA VAL A 67 21.58 24.67 1.12
C VAL A 67 20.98 26.06 1.33
N ASP A 68 21.30 27.00 0.44
CA ASP A 68 20.75 28.35 0.52
C ASP A 68 19.23 28.35 0.35
N LYS A 69 18.69 27.65 -0.66
CA LYS A 69 17.22 27.53 -0.85
C LYS A 69 16.53 26.79 0.30
N LEU A 70 17.18 25.79 0.89
CA LEU A 70 16.63 25.07 2.04
C LEU A 70 16.59 25.93 3.32
N ARG A 71 17.60 26.79 3.54
CA ARG A 71 17.65 27.72 4.69
C ARG A 71 16.70 28.91 4.53
N THR A 72 16.65 29.51 3.35
CA THR A 72 15.96 30.79 3.14
C THR A 72 14.50 30.62 2.73
N GLU A 73 14.22 29.81 1.71
CA GLU A 73 12.89 29.64 1.14
C GLU A 73 12.10 28.56 1.89
N ALA A 74 12.71 27.38 2.07
CA ALA A 74 12.02 26.24 2.68
C ALA A 74 12.04 26.26 4.21
N LYS A 75 13.05 26.90 4.83
CA LYS A 75 13.28 27.01 6.29
C LYS A 75 13.21 25.68 7.04
N ILE A 76 13.72 24.61 6.42
CA ILE A 76 13.66 23.24 6.97
C ILE A 76 14.98 22.88 7.69
N ILE A 77 16.04 23.63 7.42
CA ILE A 77 17.39 23.50 7.98
C ILE A 77 17.87 24.91 8.32
#